data_AF-A0A435DWC4-F1
#
_entry.id   AF-A0A435DWC4-F1
#
_cell.length_a   1.000
_cell.length_b   1.000
_cell.length_c   1.000
_cell.angle_alpha   90.00
_cell.angle_beta   90.00
_cell.angle_gamma   90.00
#
_symmetry.space_group_name_H-M   'P 1'
#
loop_
_entity.id
_entity.type
_entity.pdbx_description
1 polymer ?
#
loop_
_entity_poly.entity_id
_entity_poly.type
_entity_poly.pdbx_seq_one_letter_code
_entity_poly.pdbx_strand_id
1 'polypeptide(L)'
;VLDEHTIGFADFSGNRQFITQGNLQDNDQAFLFLIDYMLRQRIKVWGRARVVENDPELTAKLMPADYKAKPEQAILFTVTAWDANCPQHIPQRFEAADVAAALAERDRRIAGLEQEIARLRDNLEAKV
;
A
#
# COMPACT_ATOMS: atom_id res chain seq x y z
N VAL A 1 -2.18 -4.49 -13.68
CA VAL A 1 -1.27 -5.33 -14.51
C VAL A 1 -1.88 -5.39 -15.90
N LEU A 2 -1.10 -5.14 -16.95
CA LEU A 2 -1.60 -5.09 -18.33
C LEU A 2 -1.49 -6.44 -19.05
N ASP A 3 -0.40 -7.17 -18.78
CA ASP A 3 -0.13 -8.54 -19.27
C ASP A 3 0.88 -9.25 -18.34
N GLU A 4 1.36 -10.44 -18.72
CA GLU A 4 2.28 -11.28 -17.92
C GLU A 4 3.61 -10.58 -17.57
N HIS A 5 4.06 -9.63 -18.39
CA HIS A 5 5.36 -8.96 -18.23
C HIS A 5 5.26 -7.44 -18.11
N THR A 6 4.06 -6.85 -18.18
CA THR A 6 3.88 -5.39 -18.21
C THR A 6 2.99 -4.90 -17.08
N ILE A 7 3.55 -3.99 -16.28
CA ILE A 7 2.83 -3.22 -15.27
C ILE A 7 2.59 -1.82 -15.85
N GLY A 8 1.33 -1.40 -15.90
CA GLY A 8 0.96 -0.05 -16.28
C GLY A 8 0.38 0.70 -15.08
N PHE A 9 0.68 1.99 -14.98
CA PHE A 9 0.04 2.90 -14.03
C PHE A 9 -0.11 4.30 -14.63
N ALA A 10 -1.19 4.98 -14.27
CA ALA A 10 -1.44 6.35 -14.68
C ALA A 10 -0.62 7.31 -13.79
N ASP A 11 -0.01 8.30 -14.42
CA ASP A 11 0.56 9.45 -13.74
C ASP A 11 -0.47 10.58 -13.71
N PHE A 12 -0.71 11.13 -12.52
CA PHE A 12 -1.78 12.09 -12.28
C PHE A 12 -1.25 13.52 -12.25
N SER A 13 -2.11 14.44 -12.67
CA SER A 13 -1.85 15.87 -12.59
C SER A 13 -1.46 16.28 -11.17
N GLY A 14 -0.28 16.87 -11.02
CA GLY A 14 0.28 17.33 -9.75
C GLY A 14 1.44 16.49 -9.20
N ASN A 15 1.66 15.27 -9.71
CA ASN A 15 2.80 14.44 -9.33
C ASN A 15 4.14 14.99 -9.89
N ARG A 16 4.08 15.84 -10.93
CA ARG A 16 5.21 16.58 -11.53
C ARG A 16 6.44 15.70 -11.78
N GLN A 17 6.22 14.50 -12.31
CA GLN A 17 7.27 13.51 -12.57
C GLN A 17 8.17 13.87 -13.77
N PHE A 18 8.45 15.17 -13.99
CA PHE A 18 9.27 15.64 -15.12
C PHE A 18 10.69 15.09 -15.07
N ILE A 19 11.25 14.93 -13.87
CA ILE A 19 12.59 14.33 -13.69
C ILE A 19 12.55 12.85 -14.08
N THR A 20 11.54 12.11 -13.63
CA THR A 20 11.37 10.70 -13.98
C THR A 20 11.19 10.54 -15.49
N GLN A 21 10.35 11.37 -16.11
CA GLN A 21 10.14 11.36 -17.56
C GLN A 21 11.44 11.65 -18.33
N GLY A 22 12.19 12.70 -17.96
CA GLY A 22 13.47 13.02 -18.60
C GLY A 22 14.49 11.89 -18.43
N ASN A 23 14.61 11.34 -17.22
CA ASN A 23 15.51 10.21 -16.97
C ASN A 23 15.15 8.99 -17.83
N LEU A 24 13.85 8.69 -18.00
CA LEU A 24 13.39 7.57 -18.81
C LEU A 24 13.55 7.78 -20.32
N GLN A 25 13.61 9.04 -20.78
CA GLN A 25 13.94 9.34 -22.17
C GLN A 25 15.41 9.04 -22.48
N ASP A 26 16.32 9.32 -21.54
CA ASP A 26 17.75 9.07 -21.69
C ASP A 26 18.15 7.62 -21.35
N ASN A 27 17.51 7.04 -20.33
CA ASN A 27 17.76 5.68 -19.86
C ASN A 27 16.46 5.02 -19.39
N ASP A 28 16.00 4.04 -20.16
CA ASP A 28 14.75 3.33 -19.87
C ASP A 28 14.85 2.36 -18.68
N GLN A 29 16.04 2.11 -18.12
CA GLN A 29 16.22 1.20 -17.00
C GLN A 29 15.64 1.76 -15.71
N ALA A 30 14.72 1.02 -15.11
CA ALA A 30 14.06 1.40 -13.86
C ALA A 30 13.84 0.19 -12.95
N PHE A 31 13.56 0.46 -11.68
CA PHE A 31 13.05 -0.55 -10.77
C PHE A 31 11.90 0.00 -9.92
N LEU A 32 10.92 -0.85 -9.63
CA LEU A 32 9.87 -0.57 -8.67
C LEU A 32 10.30 -1.07 -7.30
N PHE A 33 10.18 -0.22 -6.29
CA PHE A 33 10.45 -0.56 -4.90
C PHE A 33 9.13 -0.70 -4.16
N LEU A 34 8.77 -1.93 -3.84
CA LEU A 34 7.52 -2.26 -3.16
C LEU A 34 7.84 -2.74 -1.76
N ILE A 35 7.21 -2.15 -0.75
CA ILE A 35 7.44 -2.48 0.65
C ILE A 35 6.13 -2.69 1.38
N ASP A 36 6.02 -3.83 2.05
CA ASP A 36 4.98 -4.12 3.03
C ASP A 36 5.59 -3.93 4.42
N TYR A 37 5.18 -2.86 5.11
CA TYR A 37 5.68 -2.55 6.45
C TYR A 37 5.07 -3.44 7.54
N MET A 38 3.90 -4.05 7.31
CA MET A 38 3.24 -4.92 8.28
C MET A 38 3.93 -6.29 8.30
N LEU A 39 4.12 -6.88 7.12
CA LEU A 39 4.80 -8.17 6.94
C LEU A 39 6.33 -8.04 6.87
N ARG A 40 6.84 -6.81 6.87
CA ARG A 40 8.27 -6.48 6.73
C ARG A 40 8.88 -7.09 5.49
N GLN A 41 8.14 -7.09 4.38
CA GLN A 41 8.58 -7.66 3.11
C GLN A 41 8.93 -6.56 2.14
N ARG A 42 9.95 -6.79 1.32
CA ARG A 42 10.34 -5.87 0.26
C ARG A 42 10.55 -6.65 -1.03
N ILE A 43 9.88 -6.18 -2.08
CA ILE A 43 10.06 -6.66 -3.44
C ILE A 43 10.72 -5.56 -4.26
N LYS A 44 11.77 -5.93 -4.98
CA LYS A 44 12.35 -5.10 -6.04
C LYS A 44 11.99 -5.73 -7.36
N VAL A 45 11.43 -4.94 -8.27
CA VAL A 45 11.11 -5.37 -9.63
C VAL A 45 11.96 -4.55 -10.57
N TRP A 46 12.86 -5.17 -11.33
CA TRP A 46 13.69 -4.51 -12.32
C TRP A 46 13.06 -4.64 -13.71
N GLY A 47 13.33 -3.66 -14.55
CA GLY A 47 12.73 -3.62 -15.86
C GLY A 47 13.11 -2.41 -16.67
N ARG A 48 12.33 -2.18 -17.71
CA ARG A 48 12.39 -0.96 -18.52
C ARG A 48 11.07 -0.22 -18.40
N ALA A 49 11.14 1.08 -18.19
CA ALA A 49 9.99 1.94 -18.10
C ALA A 49 9.97 2.94 -19.25
N ARG A 50 8.79 3.22 -19.77
CA ARG A 50 8.58 4.26 -20.78
C ARG A 50 7.30 5.02 -20.50
N VAL A 51 7.31 6.29 -20.86
CA VAL A 51 6.13 7.16 -20.80
C VAL A 51 5.34 7.03 -22.09
N VAL A 52 4.03 6.91 -21.97
CA VAL A 52 3.07 6.91 -23.07
C VAL A 52 2.16 8.11 -22.89
N GLU A 53 2.30 9.07 -23.80
CA GLU A 53 1.47 10.26 -23.89
C GLU A 53 0.40 10.08 -24.96
N ASN A 54 -0.68 10.86 -24.88
CA ASN A 54 -1.72 10.94 -25.90
C ASN A 54 -2.43 9.61 -26.23
N ASP A 55 -2.54 8.71 -25.25
CA ASP A 55 -3.33 7.48 -25.35
C ASP A 55 -4.47 7.48 -24.30
N PRO A 56 -5.63 8.08 -24.63
CA PRO A 56 -6.75 8.18 -23.70
C PRO A 56 -7.34 6.82 -23.32
N GLU A 57 -7.30 5.84 -24.22
CA GLU A 57 -7.85 4.50 -23.98
C GLU A 57 -7.00 3.74 -22.96
N LEU A 58 -5.69 3.71 -23.13
CA LEU A 58 -4.76 3.12 -22.18
C LEU A 58 -4.88 3.81 -20.82
N THR A 59 -4.94 5.13 -20.83
CA THR A 59 -5.02 5.93 -19.62
C THR A 59 -6.32 5.64 -18.87
N ALA A 60 -7.47 5.59 -19.56
CA ALA A 60 -8.75 5.22 -18.96
C ALA A 60 -8.75 3.80 -18.38
N LYS A 61 -8.08 2.85 -19.04
CA LYS A 61 -7.92 1.47 -18.53
C LYS A 61 -7.10 1.40 -17.23
N LEU A 62 -6.20 2.36 -17.00
CA LEU A 62 -5.34 2.44 -15.83
C LEU A 62 -5.95 3.26 -14.68
N MET A 63 -7.11 3.89 -14.90
CA MET A 63 -7.83 4.65 -13.89
C MET A 63 -8.72 3.75 -13.03
N PRO A 64 -8.73 3.91 -11.70
CA PRO A 64 -9.77 3.33 -10.86
C PRO A 64 -11.12 3.99 -11.18
N ALA A 65 -12.20 3.19 -11.18
CA ALA A 65 -13.54 3.62 -11.63
C ALA A 65 -14.07 4.90 -10.94
N ASP A 66 -13.67 5.14 -9.69
CA ASP A 66 -14.17 6.26 -8.86
C ASP A 66 -13.08 7.30 -8.51
N TYR A 67 -11.96 7.30 -9.21
CA TYR A 67 -10.85 8.20 -8.90
C TYR A 67 -10.94 9.52 -9.69
N LYS A 68 -11.15 10.63 -8.97
CA LYS A 68 -11.35 11.97 -9.57
C LYS A 68 -10.09 12.62 -10.14
N ALA A 69 -8.91 12.02 -9.97
CA ALA A 69 -7.68 12.59 -10.50
C ALA A 69 -7.72 12.63 -12.03
N LYS A 70 -7.12 13.67 -12.61
CA LYS A 70 -6.93 13.74 -14.06
C LYS A 70 -5.63 13.02 -14.40
N PRO A 71 -5.67 11.94 -15.18
CA PRO A 71 -4.45 11.33 -15.64
C PRO A 71 -3.84 12.17 -16.76
N GLU A 72 -2.53 12.38 -16.72
CA GLU A 72 -1.79 13.16 -17.72
C GLU A 72 -1.11 12.24 -18.74
N GLN A 73 -0.58 11.11 -18.28
CA GLN A 73 0.18 10.15 -19.08
C GLN A 73 0.13 8.76 -18.43
N ALA A 74 0.51 7.74 -19.17
CA ALA A 74 0.69 6.39 -18.65
C ALA A 74 2.18 6.04 -18.58
N ILE A 75 2.59 5.35 -17.52
CA ILE A 75 3.92 4.74 -17.43
C ILE A 75 3.74 3.24 -17.60
N LEU A 76 4.47 2.68 -18.56
CA LEU A 76 4.52 1.25 -18.81
C LEU A 76 5.87 0.70 -18.40
N PHE A 77 5.84 -0.33 -17.56
CA PHE A 77 7.01 -0.99 -16.98
C PHE A 77 7.05 -2.44 -17.44
N THR A 78 8.00 -2.78 -18.30
CA THR A 78 8.28 -4.16 -18.72
C THR A 78 9.24 -4.80 -17.72
N VAL A 79 8.76 -5.82 -17.02
CA VAL A 79 9.49 -6.55 -15.98
C VAL A 79 10.54 -7.47 -16.62
N THR A 80 11.78 -7.38 -16.15
CA THR A 80 12.89 -8.27 -16.55
C THR A 80 13.29 -9.24 -15.44
N ALA A 81 13.18 -8.81 -14.18
CA ALA A 81 13.50 -9.63 -13.02
C ALA A 81 12.77 -9.10 -11.78
N TRP A 82 12.59 -9.94 -10.78
CA TRP A 82 12.15 -9.52 -9.46
C TRP A 82 12.82 -10.34 -8.37
N ASP A 83 12.94 -9.75 -7.19
CA ASP A 83 13.55 -10.40 -6.02
C ASP A 83 12.86 -9.93 -4.73
N ALA A 84 12.64 -10.88 -3.84
CA ALA A 84 12.21 -10.62 -2.47
C ALA A 84 13.44 -10.59 -1.56
N ASN A 85 13.66 -9.46 -0.90
CA ASN A 85 14.83 -9.26 -0.04
C ASN A 85 14.54 -9.59 1.44
N CYS A 86 15.61 -9.73 2.23
CA CYS A 86 15.55 -9.95 3.69
C CYS A 86 14.77 -8.85 4.45
N PRO A 87 13.95 -9.20 5.47
CA PRO A 87 13.16 -8.26 6.28
C PRO A 87 13.99 -7.38 7.25
N GLN A 88 15.30 -7.56 7.29
CA GLN A 88 16.19 -6.85 8.19
C GLN A 88 16.09 -5.33 7.96
N HIS A 89 16.08 -4.56 9.05
CA HIS A 89 15.95 -3.10 9.05
C HIS A 89 14.63 -2.51 8.51
N ILE A 90 13.63 -3.31 8.14
CA ILE A 90 12.29 -2.80 7.83
C ILE A 90 11.53 -2.57 9.15
N PRO A 91 11.19 -1.32 9.53
CA PRO A 91 10.42 -1.06 10.72
C PRO A 91 9.01 -1.58 10.55
N GLN A 92 8.41 -2.11 11.62
CA GLN A 92 7.02 -2.50 11.59
C GLN A 92 6.13 -1.27 11.68
N ARG A 93 5.23 -1.10 10.71
CA ARG A 93 4.20 -0.05 10.73
C ARG A 93 2.85 -0.68 10.50
N PHE A 94 1.85 -0.09 11.13
CA PHE A 94 0.46 -0.50 11.03
C PHE A 94 -0.36 0.72 10.61
N GLU A 95 -1.41 0.49 9.84
CA GLU A 95 -2.35 1.54 9.52
C GLU A 95 -3.07 1.99 10.78
N ALA A 96 -3.24 3.30 10.94
CA ALA A 96 -3.81 3.87 12.15
C ALA A 96 -5.22 3.35 12.43
N ALA A 97 -6.00 3.08 11.37
CA ALA A 97 -7.33 2.51 11.47
C ALA A 97 -7.33 1.10 12.07
N ASP A 98 -6.39 0.25 11.66
CA ASP A 98 -6.27 -1.11 12.18
C ASP A 98 -5.87 -1.12 13.65
N VAL A 99 -4.94 -0.24 14.04
CA VAL A 99 -4.54 -0.06 15.44
C VAL A 99 -5.73 0.43 16.29
N ALA A 100 -6.48 1.41 15.80
CA ALA A 100 -7.66 1.93 16.50
C ALA A 100 -8.74 0.85 16.69
N ALA A 101 -9.00 0.04 15.66
CA ALA A 101 -9.95 -1.06 15.75
C ALA A 101 -9.52 -2.12 16.77
N ALA A 102 -8.23 -2.49 16.80
CA ALA A 102 -7.69 -3.44 17.77
C ALA A 102 -7.78 -2.92 19.22
N LEU A 103 -7.52 -1.63 19.44
CA LEU A 103 -7.67 -1.00 20.75
C LEU A 103 -9.13 -0.96 21.20
N ALA A 104 -10.06 -0.60 20.30
CA ALA A 104 -11.48 -0.57 20.61
C ALA A 104 -12.02 -1.95 21.01
N GLU A 105 -11.57 -3.02 20.34
CA GLU A 105 -11.92 -4.39 20.73
C GLU A 105 -11.38 -4.75 22.11
N ARG A 106 -10.12 -4.39 22.39
CA ARG A 106 -9.49 -4.62 23.68
C ARG A 106 -10.25 -3.92 24.80
N ASP A 107 -10.61 -2.66 24.60
CA ASP A 107 -11.27 -1.84 25.62
C ASP A 107 -12.69 -2.35 25.91
N ARG A 108 -13.42 -2.83 24.90
CA ARG A 108 -14.72 -3.54 25.10
C ARG A 108 -14.56 -4.78 25.98
N ARG A 109 -13.52 -5.58 25.73
CA ARG A 109 -13.25 -6.77 26.53
C ARG A 109 -12.88 -6.42 27.98
N ILE A 110 -12.08 -5.37 28.18
CA ILE A 110 -11.72 -4.88 29.52
C ILE A 110 -12.98 -4.47 30.28
N ALA A 111 -13.85 -3.66 29.68
CA ALA A 111 -15.09 -3.22 30.33
C ALA A 111 -15.98 -4.40 30.74
N GLY A 112 -16.12 -5.43 29.89
CA GLY A 112 -16.87 -6.64 30.23
C GLY A 112 -16.24 -7.43 31.38
N LEU A 113 -14.92 -7.57 31.40
CA LEU A 113 -14.20 -8.26 32.48
C LEU A 113 -14.27 -7.49 33.80
N GLU A 114 -14.17 -6.16 33.77
CA GLU A 114 -14.30 -5.31 34.96
C GLU A 114 -15.69 -5.41 35.59
N GLN A 115 -16.75 -5.44 34.76
CA GLN A 115 -18.12 -5.66 35.23
C GLN A 115 -18.29 -7.03 35.89
N GLU A 116 -17.74 -8.09 35.29
CA GLU A 116 -17.83 -9.43 35.87
C GLU A 116 -17.04 -9.53 37.18
N ILE A 117 -15.85 -8.93 37.25
CA ILE A 117 -15.06 -8.88 38.49
C ILE A 117 -15.83 -8.14 39.59
N ALA A 118 -16.46 -7.00 39.29
CA ALA A 118 -17.28 -6.27 40.25
C ALA A 118 -18.42 -7.15 40.76
N ARG A 119 -19.17 -7.79 39.86
CA ARG A 119 -20.26 -8.70 40.20
C ARG A 119 -19.81 -9.87 41.09
N LEU A 120 -18.65 -10.45 40.79
CA LEU A 120 -18.10 -11.56 41.57
C LEU A 120 -17.65 -11.13 42.97
N ARG A 121 -17.08 -9.92 43.10
CA ARG A 121 -16.71 -9.34 44.40
C ARG A 121 -17.93 -9.06 45.26
N ASP A 122 -18.95 -8.41 44.71
CA ASP A 122 -20.19 -8.13 45.43
C ASP A 122 -20.85 -9.43 45.92
N ASN A 123 -20.85 -10.48 45.09
CA ASN A 123 -21.36 -11.80 45.45
C ASN A 123 -20.53 -12.52 46.52
N LEU A 124 -19.23 -12.22 46.63
CA LEU A 124 -18.38 -12.78 47.68
C LEU A 124 -18.61 -12.05 49.00
N GLU A 125 -18.70 -10.72 48.97
CA GLU A 125 -19.01 -9.90 50.15
C GLU A 125 -20.40 -10.19 50.70
N ALA A 126 -21.40 -10.42 49.84
CA ALA A 126 -22.75 -10.80 50.26
C ALA A 126 -22.86 -12.22 50.85
N LYS A 127 -21.80 -13.04 50.76
CA LYS A 127 -21.75 -14.40 51.32
C LYS A 127 -20.98 -14.50 52.64
N VAL A 128 -20.36 -13.41 53.08
CA VAL A 128 -19.66 -13.27 54.37
C VAL A 128 -20.61 -12.64 55.38
#